data_AF-A0A3D5YHT3-F1
#
_entry.id   AF-A0A3D5YHT3-F1
#
_cell.length_a   1.000
_cell.length_b   1.000
_cell.length_c   1.000
_cell.angle_alpha   90.00
_cell.angle_beta   90.00
_cell.angle_gamma   90.00
#
_symmetry.space_group_name_H-M   'P 1'
#
loop_
_entity.id
_entity.type
_entity.pdbx_description
1 polymer ?
#
loop_
_entity_poly.entity_id
_entity_poly.type
_entity_poly.pdbx_seq_one_letter_code
_entity_poly.pdbx_strand_id
1 'polypeptide(L)'
;MKLLKQINKALAYVIIIFIKIYQFTLSPDKSIFFLYLRGRVCAHHPHCSQYSINVLKRYGFWPGIFYAFDRVLHCTPSMTINYDPDHYKIVFFSSAPIGVPFLQELAKDKRFEVVGVVTQCDKPQ
;
A
#
# COMPACT_ATOMS: atom_id res chain seq x y z
N MET A 1 -21.09 20.40 -3.08
CA MET A 1 -20.29 19.19 -2.76
C MET A 1 -18.92 19.09 -3.44
N LYS A 2 -18.67 19.69 -4.62
CA LYS A 2 -17.33 19.67 -5.26
C LYS A 2 -16.26 20.40 -4.44
N LEU A 3 -16.63 21.53 -3.82
CA LEU A 3 -15.74 22.34 -2.99
C LEU A 3 -15.18 21.56 -1.78
N LEU A 4 -16.03 20.85 -1.03
CA LEU A 4 -15.61 20.01 0.09
C LEU A 4 -14.64 18.90 -0.35
N LYS A 5 -14.87 18.29 -1.52
CA LYS A 5 -13.96 17.27 -2.08
C LYS A 5 -12.61 17.87 -2.49
N GLN A 6 -12.60 19.09 -3.03
CA GLN A 6 -11.37 19.79 -3.38
C GLN A 6 -10.58 20.21 -2.14
N ILE A 7 -11.25 20.76 -1.12
CA ILE A 7 -10.63 21.10 0.17
C ILE A 7 -10.03 19.84 0.81
N ASN A 8 -10.77 18.74 0.84
CA ASN A 8 -10.30 17.46 1.38
C ASN A 8 -9.04 16.95 0.66
N LYS A 9 -8.95 17.13 -0.66
CA LYS A 9 -7.76 16.77 -1.44
C LYS A 9 -6.60 17.74 -1.21
N ALA A 10 -6.87 19.04 -1.13
CA ALA A 10 -5.84 20.05 -0.87
C ALA A 10 -5.20 19.83 0.51
N LEU A 11 -6.02 19.62 1.53
CA LEU A 11 -5.54 19.30 2.88
C LEU A 11 -4.72 18.00 2.92
N ALA A 12 -5.16 16.96 2.19
CA ALA A 12 -4.38 15.72 2.08
C ALA A 12 -3.00 15.97 1.45
N TYR A 13 -2.92 16.82 0.42
CA TYR A 13 -1.66 17.16 -0.23
C TYR A 13 -0.72 17.93 0.70
N VAL A 14 -1.25 18.87 1.48
CA VAL A 14 -0.50 19.60 2.50
C VAL A 14 0.11 18.64 3.52
N ILE A 15 -0.68 17.70 4.06
CA ILE A 15 -0.15 16.68 4.97
C ILE A 15 0.90 15.80 4.29
N ILE A 16 0.68 15.36 3.05
CA ILE A 16 1.66 14.54 2.31
C ILE A 16 2.99 15.29 2.19
N ILE A 17 2.98 16.60 1.94
CA ILE A 17 4.18 17.42 1.92
C ILE A 17 4.86 17.41 3.30
N PHE A 18 4.12 17.61 4.39
CA PHE A 18 4.69 17.53 5.74
C PHE A 18 5.28 16.16 6.05
N ILE A 19 4.61 15.06 5.67
CA ILE A 19 5.13 13.69 5.86
C ILE A 19 6.40 13.49 5.03
N LYS A 20 6.47 14.02 3.81
CA LYS A 20 7.68 13.96 2.97
C LYS A 20 8.82 14.82 3.53
N ILE A 21 8.52 16.01 4.05
CA ILE A 21 9.50 16.85 4.72
C ILE A 21 10.00 16.12 5.97
N TYR A 22 9.12 15.52 6.77
CA TYR A 22 9.49 14.64 7.88
C TYR A 22 10.37 13.46 7.42
N GLN A 23 10.03 12.82 6.30
CA GLN A 23 10.88 11.79 5.71
C GLN A 23 12.26 12.33 5.30
N PHE A 24 12.33 13.57 4.85
CA PHE A 24 13.56 14.19 4.42
C PHE A 24 14.42 14.73 5.59
N THR A 25 13.79 15.25 6.64
CA THR A 25 14.47 15.90 7.79
C THR A 25 14.71 14.94 8.94
N LEU A 26 13.79 14.00 9.17
CA LEU A 26 13.77 13.11 10.34
C LEU A 26 13.79 11.62 9.98
N SER A 27 13.46 11.18 8.74
CA SER A 27 13.61 9.75 8.41
C SER A 27 15.09 9.40 8.18
N PRO A 28 15.63 8.51 9.02
CA PRO A 28 17.01 8.08 8.95
C PRO A 28 17.09 6.78 8.15
N ASP A 29 16.72 6.84 6.88
CA ASP A 29 17.28 5.88 5.92
C ASP A 29 18.57 6.45 5.29
N LYS A 30 18.88 7.75 5.54
CA LYS A 30 20.05 8.48 4.98
C LYS A 30 20.80 9.42 5.92
N SER A 31 20.41 9.56 7.20
CA SER A 31 21.09 10.46 8.13
C SER A 31 21.17 9.90 9.56
N ILE A 32 22.10 10.48 10.33
CA ILE A 32 22.74 10.13 11.62
C ILE A 32 21.85 9.59 12.76
N PHE A 33 20.52 9.66 12.66
CA PHE A 33 19.59 9.15 13.69
C PHE A 33 19.36 7.62 13.63
N PHE A 34 19.74 6.96 12.52
CA PHE A 34 19.72 5.49 12.36
C PHE A 34 20.65 4.79 13.36
N LEU A 35 21.67 5.51 13.82
CA LEU A 35 22.67 4.99 14.75
C LEU A 35 22.15 4.87 16.19
N TYR A 36 21.03 5.53 16.53
CA TYR A 36 20.51 5.60 17.91
C TYR A 36 19.39 4.59 18.21
N LEU A 37 18.58 4.18 17.21
CA LEU A 37 17.51 3.18 17.39
C LEU A 37 17.93 1.82 16.82
N ARG A 38 18.64 1.04 17.64
CA ARG A 38 18.97 -0.37 17.38
C ARG A 38 17.72 -1.25 17.57
N GLY A 39 16.74 -1.17 16.66
CA GLY A 39 15.48 -1.94 16.76
C GLY A 39 14.59 -1.89 15.50
N ARG A 40 13.65 -2.84 15.36
CA ARG A 40 12.64 -2.88 14.29
C ARG A 40 11.69 -1.68 14.45
N VAL A 41 11.95 -0.59 13.73
CA VAL A 41 11.23 0.70 13.86
C VAL A 41 9.75 0.59 13.50
N CYS A 42 9.41 -0.26 12.52
CA CYS A 42 8.03 -0.50 12.12
C CYS A 42 7.82 -1.99 11.87
N ALA A 43 6.78 -2.56 12.49
CA ALA A 43 6.38 -3.94 12.28
C ALA A 43 5.52 -4.13 11.01
N HIS A 44 5.21 -3.07 10.27
CA HIS A 44 4.42 -3.16 9.05
C HIS A 44 5.28 -2.89 7.81
N HIS A 45 5.02 -3.63 6.73
CA HIS A 45 5.56 -3.36 5.41
C HIS A 45 4.41 -3.12 4.42
N PRO A 46 4.35 -1.97 3.71
CA PRO A 46 5.30 -0.86 3.76
C PRO A 46 5.24 -0.11 5.09
N HIS A 47 6.29 0.68 5.36
CA HIS A 47 6.44 1.48 6.58
C HIS A 47 5.22 2.39 6.82
N CYS A 48 4.85 2.64 8.08
CA CYS A 48 3.68 3.45 8.44
C CYS A 48 3.64 4.82 7.72
N SER A 49 4.78 5.50 7.57
CA SER A 49 4.84 6.78 6.85
C SER A 49 4.49 6.66 5.36
N GLN A 50 4.93 5.58 4.70
CA GLN A 50 4.59 5.30 3.31
C GLN A 50 3.10 4.92 3.17
N TYR A 51 2.59 4.10 4.09
CA TYR A 51 1.16 3.78 4.16
C TYR A 51 0.31 5.05 4.33
N SER A 52 0.69 5.96 5.23
CA SER A 52 -0.03 7.22 5.44
C SER A 52 -0.11 8.05 4.15
N ILE A 53 0.97 8.13 3.37
CA ILE A 53 0.97 8.81 2.07
C ILE A 53 -0.01 8.14 1.10
N ASN A 54 0.00 6.80 1.02
CA ASN A 54 -0.87 6.04 0.11
C ASN A 54 -2.35 6.21 0.44
N VAL A 55 -2.70 6.13 1.72
CA VAL A 55 -4.08 6.30 2.18
C VAL A 55 -4.56 7.73 1.98
N LEU A 56 -3.75 8.74 2.30
CA LEU A 56 -4.10 10.15 2.06
C LEU A 56 -4.34 10.44 0.57
N LYS A 57 -3.55 9.82 -0.32
CA LYS A 57 -3.76 9.91 -1.78
C LYS A 57 -5.04 9.22 -2.23
N ARG A 58 -5.38 8.06 -1.65
CA ARG A 58 -6.52 7.22 -2.08
C ARG A 58 -7.85 7.73 -1.53
N TYR A 59 -7.91 8.09 -0.24
CA TYR A 59 -9.16 8.40 0.46
C TYR A 59 -9.33 9.90 0.79
N GLY A 60 -8.28 10.72 0.67
CA GLY A 60 -8.29 12.12 1.07
C GLY A 60 -7.94 12.32 2.55
N PHE A 61 -8.12 13.53 3.07
CA PHE A 61 -7.64 13.92 4.40
C PHE A 61 -8.38 13.23 5.54
N TRP A 62 -9.71 13.38 5.64
CA TRP A 62 -10.48 12.89 6.79
C TRP A 62 -10.40 11.37 7.01
N PRO A 63 -10.80 10.51 6.06
CA PRO A 63 -10.62 9.08 6.21
C PRO A 63 -9.14 8.70 6.22
N GLY A 64 -8.29 9.44 5.50
CA GLY A 64 -6.88 9.09 5.40
C GLY A 64 -6.11 9.26 6.70
N ILE A 65 -6.41 10.30 7.47
CA ILE A 65 -5.85 10.49 8.81
C ILE A 65 -6.31 9.38 9.75
N PHE A 66 -7.59 9.01 9.72
CA PHE A 66 -8.11 7.97 10.59
C PHE A 66 -7.36 6.63 10.38
N TYR A 67 -7.26 6.17 9.13
CA TYR A 67 -6.52 4.94 8.82
C TYR A 67 -5.02 5.04 9.12
N ALA A 68 -4.40 6.19 8.83
CA ALA A 68 -2.99 6.41 9.13
C ALA A 68 -2.71 6.37 10.64
N PHE A 69 -3.58 7.00 11.43
CA PHE A 69 -3.45 7.08 12.88
C PHE A 69 -3.69 5.72 13.54
N ASP A 70 -4.75 5.02 13.12
CA ASP A 70 -5.05 3.67 13.57
C ASP A 70 -3.84 2.73 13.37
N ARG A 71 -3.22 2.75 12.19
CA ARG A 71 -2.05 1.91 11.92
C ARG A 71 -0.83 2.28 12.78
N VAL A 72 -0.62 3.57 13.04
CA VAL A 72 0.50 4.03 13.90
C VAL A 72 0.28 3.58 15.35
N LEU A 73 -0.95 3.67 15.87
CA LEU A 73 -1.28 3.21 17.22
C LEU A 73 -1.05 1.70 17.42
N HIS A 74 -1.35 0.90 16.40
CA HIS A 74 -1.15 -0.55 16.46
C HIS A 74 0.29 -0.98 16.11
N CYS A 75 1.15 -0.04 15.68
CA CYS A 75 2.53 -0.35 15.35
C CYS A 75 3.39 -0.49 16.61
N THR A 76 3.58 -1.72 17.07
CA THR A 76 4.43 -2.03 18.23
C THR A 76 5.68 -2.83 17.81
N PRO A 77 6.83 -2.61 18.47
CA PRO A 77 8.09 -3.30 18.11
C PRO A 77 8.05 -4.81 18.36
N SER A 78 7.14 -5.28 19.21
CA SER A 78 6.97 -6.70 19.55
C SER A 78 6.04 -7.46 18.59
N MET A 79 5.45 -6.80 17.60
CA MET A 79 4.51 -7.43 16.68
C MET A 79 5.24 -8.16 15.54
N THR A 80 4.62 -9.22 15.00
CA THR A 80 5.06 -9.88 13.78
C THR A 80 5.02 -8.92 12.60
N ILE A 81 5.90 -9.15 11.61
CA ILE A 81 5.94 -8.29 10.42
C ILE A 81 4.66 -8.52 9.61
N ASN A 82 3.82 -7.49 9.50
CA ASN A 82 2.59 -7.52 8.71
C ASN A 82 2.85 -6.94 7.32
N TYR A 83 2.68 -7.78 6.29
CA TYR A 83 2.87 -7.40 4.90
C TYR A 83 1.52 -7.02 4.27
N ASP A 84 1.39 -5.74 3.89
CA ASP A 84 0.17 -5.15 3.32
C ASP A 84 0.52 -4.28 2.11
N PRO A 85 0.80 -4.90 0.94
CA PRO A 85 1.20 -4.18 -0.26
C PRO A 85 0.01 -3.49 -0.93
N ASP A 86 0.28 -2.42 -1.69
CA ASP A 86 -0.77 -1.69 -2.42
C ASP A 86 -1.43 -2.53 -3.52
N HIS A 87 -0.70 -3.50 -4.07
CA HIS A 87 -1.12 -4.45 -5.10
C HIS A 87 -0.52 -5.84 -4.81
N TYR A 88 -1.29 -6.88 -5.09
CA TYR A 88 -0.86 -8.27 -4.98
C TYR A 88 -0.49 -8.80 -6.35
N LYS A 89 0.76 -9.21 -6.49
CA LYS A 89 1.23 -9.92 -7.68
C LYS A 89 0.78 -11.37 -7.59
N ILE A 90 0.02 -11.81 -8.58
CA ILE A 90 -0.58 -13.13 -8.61
C ILE A 90 -0.22 -13.86 -9.90
N VAL A 91 -0.07 -15.18 -9.80
CA VAL A 91 0.06 -16.08 -10.93
C VAL A 91 -1.20 -16.94 -10.96
N PHE A 92 -1.94 -16.89 -12.07
CA PHE A 92 -3.19 -17.63 -12.19
C PHE A 92 -2.95 -18.98 -12.85
N PHE A 93 -3.32 -20.06 -12.17
CA PHE A 93 -3.19 -21.42 -12.68
C PHE A 93 -4.58 -21.93 -13.06
N SER A 94 -4.81 -22.14 -14.35
CA SER A 94 -6.04 -22.76 -14.84
C SER A 94 -5.79 -23.48 -16.14
N SER A 95 -6.29 -24.71 -16.25
CA SER A 95 -6.24 -25.50 -17.50
C SER A 95 -7.59 -25.52 -18.23
N ALA A 96 -8.67 -25.20 -17.52
CA ALA A 96 -10.03 -25.26 -18.04
C ALA A 96 -10.52 -23.87 -18.49
N PRO A 97 -11.36 -23.79 -19.54
CA PRO A 97 -11.94 -22.54 -20.02
C PRO A 97 -12.85 -21.87 -18.98
N ILE A 98 -13.32 -22.62 -17.96
CA ILE A 98 -14.16 -22.09 -16.89
C ILE A 98 -13.43 -21.07 -15.99
N GLY A 99 -12.09 -21.10 -15.97
CA GLY A 99 -11.28 -20.14 -15.22
C GLY A 99 -11.10 -18.79 -15.92
N VAL A 100 -11.41 -18.70 -17.21
CA VAL A 100 -11.26 -17.47 -18.01
C VAL A 100 -12.10 -16.30 -17.50
N PRO A 101 -13.41 -16.44 -17.21
CA PRO A 101 -14.20 -15.33 -16.67
C PRO A 101 -13.69 -14.85 -15.31
N PHE A 102 -13.22 -15.77 -14.46
CA PHE A 102 -12.62 -15.41 -13.17
C PHE A 102 -11.31 -14.63 -13.36
N LEU A 103 -10.45 -15.10 -14.27
CA LEU A 103 -9.21 -14.40 -14.63
C LEU A 103 -9.50 -12.97 -15.15
N GLN A 104 -10.54 -12.80 -15.97
CA GLN A 104 -10.94 -11.49 -16.49
C GLN A 104 -11.38 -10.54 -15.38
N GLU A 105 -12.22 -11.00 -14.45
CA GLU A 105 -12.63 -10.18 -13.30
C GLU A 105 -11.46 -9.88 -12.36
N LEU A 106 -10.57 -10.85 -12.17
CA LEU A 106 -9.37 -10.68 -11.34
C LEU A 106 -8.39 -9.67 -11.95
N ALA A 107 -8.21 -9.70 -13.28
CA ALA A 107 -7.37 -8.74 -14.00
C ALA A 107 -7.98 -7.32 -14.05
N LYS A 108 -9.30 -7.20 -13.90
CA LYS A 108 -10.01 -5.92 -13.86
C LYS A 108 -9.87 -5.22 -12.50
N ASP A 109 -9.69 -5.98 -11.43
CA ASP A 109 -9.50 -5.43 -10.10
C ASP A 109 -8.08 -4.85 -9.93
N LYS A 110 -8.00 -3.55 -9.67
CA LYS A 110 -6.73 -2.81 -9.51
C LYS A 110 -5.89 -3.27 -8.32
N ARG A 111 -6.44 -4.08 -7.43
CA ARG A 111 -5.72 -4.67 -6.29
C ARG A 111 -4.80 -5.81 -6.70
N PHE A 112 -5.05 -6.45 -7.85
CA PHE A 112 -4.29 -7.59 -8.31
C PHE A 112 -3.54 -7.25 -9.60
N GLU A 113 -2.26 -7.62 -9.63
CA GLU A 113 -1.44 -7.57 -10.82
C GLU A 113 -1.20 -9.02 -11.26
N VAL A 114 -1.84 -9.43 -12.35
CA VAL A 114 -1.64 -10.76 -12.93
C VAL A 114 -0.29 -10.77 -13.64
N VAL A 115 0.71 -11.39 -13.01
CA VAL A 115 2.08 -11.47 -13.54
C VAL A 115 2.19 -12.55 -14.62
N GLY A 116 1.41 -13.62 -14.49
CA GLY A 116 1.42 -14.70 -15.45
C GLY A 116 0.21 -15.60 -15.32
N VAL A 117 -0.10 -16.29 -16.41
CA VAL A 117 -1.13 -17.33 -16.45
C VAL A 117 -0.45 -18.61 -16.87
N VAL A 118 -0.56 -19.63 -16.03
CA VAL A 118 -0.01 -20.96 -16.29
C VAL A 118 -1.17 -21.87 -16.67
N THR A 119 -1.13 -22.36 -17.90
CA THR A 119 -2.10 -23.31 -18.46
C THR A 119 -1.38 -24.55 -18.96
N GLN A 120 -2.14 -25.63 -19.16
CA GLN A 120 -1.67 -26.78 -19.93
C GLN A 120 -1.40 -26.35 -21.38
N CYS A 121 -0.44 -27.01 -22.03
CA CYS A 121 -0.24 -26.84 -23.47
C CYS A 121 -1.51 -27.26 -24.21
N ASP A 122 -1.85 -26.52 -25.28
CA ASP A 122 -2.96 -26.89 -26.13
C ASP A 122 -2.72 -28.29 -26.70
N LYS A 123 -3.75 -29.13 -26.62
CA LYS A 123 -3.69 -30.45 -27.25
C LYS A 123 -3.54 -30.25 -28.76
N PRO A 124 -2.60 -30.93 -29.44
CA PRO A 124 -2.51 -30.86 -30.88
C PRO A 124 -3.85 -31.26 -31.51
N GLN A 125 -4.30 -30.43 -32.44
CA GLN A 125 -5.58 -30.56 -33.14
C GLN A 125 -5.45 -31.55 -34.29
#